data_AF-A0AAW8QKK3-F1
#
_entry.id   AF-A0AAW8QKK3-F1
#
_cell.length_a   1.000
_cell.length_b   1.000
_cell.length_c   1.000
_cell.angle_alpha   90.00
_cell.angle_beta   90.00
_cell.angle_gamma   90.00
#
_symmetry.space_group_name_H-M   'P 1'
#
loop_
_entity.id
_entity.type
_entity.pdbx_description
1 polymer ?
#
loop_
_entity_poly.entity_id
_entity_poly.type
_entity_poly.pdbx_seq_one_letter_code
_entity_poly.pdbx_strand_id
1 'polypeptide(L)'
;MKVIFFLNTSQEDESMEIFSFPDVIIEDERVESEHFTEAEYFLMSLDSVNAASEMLEIINFYNEQSMLSLTEIKASENVKAIIYEQFIAFKRITSSKFDNEISLDIFLNILLKWKDYLLIGDKAEVVFEIN
;
A
#
# COMPACT_ATOMS: atom_id res chain seq x y z
N MET A 1 8.24 3.55 11.94
CA MET A 1 7.08 3.79 11.07
C MET A 1 5.89 3.06 11.66
N LYS A 2 4.74 3.70 11.80
CA LYS A 2 3.51 3.11 12.32
C LYS A 2 2.54 2.87 11.17
N VAL A 3 1.88 1.72 11.18
CA VAL A 3 0.91 1.32 10.16
C VAL A 3 -0.38 0.90 10.85
N ILE A 4 -1.50 1.41 10.34
CA ILE A 4 -2.84 1.16 10.86
C ILE A 4 -3.70 0.66 9.71
N PHE A 5 -4.25 -0.53 9.82
CA PHE A 5 -5.31 -1.03 8.93
C PHE A 5 -6.65 -0.97 9.64
N PHE A 6 -7.67 -0.51 8.96
CA PHE A 6 -8.99 -0.34 9.54
C PHE A 6 -10.06 -0.47 8.47
N LEU A 7 -11.32 -0.54 8.90
CA LEU A 7 -12.46 -0.52 8.02
C LEU A 7 -13.00 0.90 8.02
N ASN A 8 -12.83 1.62 6.92
CA ASN A 8 -13.40 2.95 6.75
C ASN A 8 -14.86 2.83 6.30
N THR A 9 -15.67 3.80 6.69
CA THR A 9 -17.08 3.88 6.31
C THR A 9 -17.35 5.25 5.73
N SER A 10 -17.89 5.28 4.51
CA SER A 10 -18.30 6.51 3.86
C SER A 10 -19.78 6.45 3.52
N GLN A 11 -20.41 7.62 3.46
CA GLN A 11 -21.81 7.82 3.15
C GLN A 11 -21.91 8.73 1.94
N GLU A 12 -22.58 8.28 0.88
CA GLU A 12 -22.97 9.18 -0.21
C GLU A 12 -24.22 9.98 0.21
N ASP A 13 -24.13 11.31 0.13
CA ASP A 13 -25.13 12.27 0.61
C ASP A 13 -26.52 12.12 -0.05
N GLU A 14 -26.63 11.38 -1.16
CA GLU A 14 -27.88 11.26 -1.93
C GLU A 14 -28.56 9.89 -1.84
N SER A 15 -27.91 8.83 -1.36
CA SER A 15 -28.41 7.44 -1.48
C SER A 15 -28.66 6.69 -0.17
N MET A 16 -28.29 7.23 1.00
CA MET A 16 -28.31 6.50 2.30
C MET A 16 -27.55 5.16 2.27
N GLU A 17 -26.76 4.89 1.24
CA GLU A 17 -25.90 3.71 1.20
C GLU A 17 -24.60 4.01 1.96
N ILE A 18 -24.43 3.29 3.06
CA ILE A 18 -23.15 3.23 3.78
C ILE A 18 -22.33 2.16 3.10
N PHE A 19 -21.19 2.54 2.53
CA PHE A 19 -20.21 1.59 2.01
C PHE A 19 -19.01 1.54 2.95
N SER A 20 -18.54 0.32 3.20
CA SER A 20 -17.37 0.05 4.04
C SER A 20 -16.25 -0.51 3.18
N PHE A 21 -15.05 0.00 3.34
CA PHE A 21 -13.88 -0.44 2.58
C PHE A 21 -12.64 -0.52 3.46
N PRO A 22 -11.74 -1.50 3.21
CA PRO A 22 -10.44 -1.55 3.86
C PRO A 22 -9.65 -0.28 3.57
N ASP A 23 -9.00 0.26 4.60
CA ASP A 23 -8.22 1.49 4.52
C ASP A 23 -6.92 1.33 5.34
N VAL A 24 -5.94 2.17 5.06
CA VAL A 24 -4.60 2.12 5.62
C VAL A 24 -4.06 3.53 5.88
N ILE A 25 -3.43 3.69 7.04
CA ILE A 25 -2.60 4.85 7.39
C ILE A 25 -1.16 4.38 7.62
N ILE A 26 -0.19 5.11 7.06
CA ILE A 26 1.25 4.89 7.22
C ILE A 26 1.88 6.22 7.65
N GLU A 27 2.45 6.24 8.84
CA GLU A 27 3.01 7.43 9.48
C GLU A 27 4.47 7.19 9.88
N ASP A 28 5.36 8.18 9.67
CA ASP A 28 6.66 8.19 10.33
C ASP A 28 6.61 9.06 11.59
N GLU A 29 6.48 8.42 12.75
CA GLU A 29 6.42 9.12 14.05
C GLU A 29 7.70 9.93 14.39
N ARG A 30 8.80 9.73 13.65
CA ARG A 30 10.04 10.51 13.84
C ARG A 30 9.98 11.90 13.20
N VAL A 31 9.07 12.09 12.24
CA VAL A 31 8.86 13.35 11.53
C VAL A 31 7.41 13.76 11.78
N GLU A 32 7.22 14.77 12.62
CA GLU A 32 5.89 15.22 13.01
C GLU A 32 5.06 15.55 11.75
N SER A 33 4.02 14.75 11.48
CA SER A 33 3.05 14.88 10.37
C SER A 33 3.43 14.29 9.00
N GLU A 34 4.45 13.42 8.88
CA GLU A 34 4.73 12.78 7.58
C GLU A 34 3.84 11.54 7.35
N HIS A 35 2.83 11.71 6.51
CA HIS A 35 1.98 10.64 5.98
C HIS A 35 2.51 10.11 4.65
N PHE A 36 2.43 8.81 4.44
CA PHE A 36 2.83 8.17 3.20
C PHE A 36 1.64 8.01 2.24
N THR A 37 0.95 9.12 1.96
CA THR A 37 -0.34 9.15 1.24
C THR A 37 -0.36 8.43 -0.10
N GLU A 38 0.73 8.49 -0.88
CA GLU A 38 0.81 7.81 -2.17
C GLU A 38 1.01 6.30 -2.00
N ALA A 39 1.70 5.87 -0.95
CA ALA A 39 1.85 4.47 -0.58
C ALA A 39 0.54 3.90 -0.02
N GLU A 40 -0.15 4.66 0.84
CA GLU A 40 -1.49 4.33 1.36
C GLU A 40 -2.46 4.12 0.20
N TYR A 41 -2.51 5.06 -0.75
CA TYR A 41 -3.38 4.96 -1.92
C TYR A 41 -3.03 3.79 -2.84
N PHE A 42 -1.73 3.48 -2.99
CA PHE A 42 -1.29 2.30 -3.72
C PHE A 42 -1.76 1.00 -3.05
N LEU A 43 -1.60 0.87 -1.73
CA LEU A 43 -2.06 -0.29 -0.97
C LEU A 43 -3.58 -0.47 -1.01
N MET A 44 -4.35 0.61 -0.82
CA MET A 44 -5.81 0.57 -0.94
C MET A 44 -6.28 0.12 -2.32
N SER A 45 -5.53 0.42 -3.38
CA SER A 45 -5.86 -0.05 -4.73
C SER A 45 -5.66 -1.56 -4.92
N LEU A 46 -4.94 -2.21 -4.01
CA LEU A 46 -4.84 -3.67 -3.92
C LEU A 46 -5.97 -4.18 -3.01
N ASP A 47 -7.20 -3.99 -3.44
CA ASP A 47 -8.43 -4.17 -2.65
C ASP A 47 -8.84 -5.63 -2.39
N SER A 48 -8.09 -6.58 -2.94
CA SER A 48 -8.37 -8.01 -2.86
C SER A 48 -7.14 -8.82 -2.54
N VAL A 49 -7.36 -9.98 -1.93
CA VAL A 49 -6.29 -10.95 -1.61
C VAL A 49 -5.52 -11.35 -2.86
N ASN A 50 -6.21 -11.47 -4.01
CA ASN A 50 -5.59 -11.79 -5.29
C ASN A 50 -4.67 -10.67 -5.76
N ALA A 51 -5.15 -9.41 -5.77
CA ALA A 51 -4.33 -8.26 -6.15
C ALA A 51 -3.10 -8.10 -5.25
N ALA A 52 -3.26 -8.25 -3.94
CA ALA A 52 -2.15 -8.23 -3.00
C ALA A 52 -1.16 -9.40 -3.22
N SER A 53 -1.66 -10.58 -3.60
CA SER A 53 -0.82 -11.75 -3.89
C SER A 53 -0.02 -11.58 -5.19
N GLU A 54 -0.65 -11.07 -6.25
CA GLU A 54 0.03 -10.76 -7.52
C GLU A 54 1.14 -9.73 -7.29
N MET A 55 0.89 -8.71 -6.46
CA MET A 55 1.91 -7.72 -6.10
C MET A 55 3.10 -8.35 -5.37
N LEU A 56 2.84 -9.26 -4.41
CA LEU A 56 3.91 -10.00 -3.72
C LEU A 56 4.75 -10.82 -4.70
N GLU A 57 4.12 -11.48 -5.66
CA GLU A 57 4.82 -12.25 -6.70
C GLU A 57 5.73 -11.35 -7.56
N ILE A 58 5.25 -10.17 -7.96
CA ILE A 58 6.05 -9.20 -8.73
C ILE A 58 7.27 -8.74 -7.93
N ILE A 59 7.09 -8.38 -6.66
CA ILE A 59 8.20 -7.91 -5.82
C ILE A 59 9.20 -9.04 -5.53
N ASN A 60 8.71 -10.25 -5.25
CA ASN A 60 9.59 -11.41 -5.05
C ASN A 60 10.37 -11.75 -6.31
N PHE A 61 9.74 -11.69 -7.49
CA PHE A 61 10.42 -11.85 -8.76
C PHE A 61 11.51 -10.78 -8.94
N TYR A 62 11.24 -9.51 -8.61
CA TYR A 62 12.26 -8.46 -8.64
C TYR A 62 13.47 -8.80 -7.75
N ASN A 63 13.23 -9.25 -6.52
CA ASN A 63 14.30 -9.62 -5.56
C ASN A 63 15.14 -10.81 -6.04
N GLU A 64 14.53 -11.79 -6.70
CA GLU A 64 15.24 -12.97 -7.22
C GLU A 64 16.07 -12.65 -8.47
N GLN A 65 15.65 -11.67 -9.27
CA GLN A 65 16.32 -11.30 -10.51
C GLN A 65 17.42 -10.25 -10.27
N SER A 66 18.65 -10.71 -10.05
CA SER A 66 19.83 -9.86 -9.79
C SER A 66 20.22 -8.87 -10.92
N MET A 67 19.48 -8.83 -12.03
CA MET A 67 19.75 -7.95 -13.17
C MET A 67 18.75 -6.81 -13.34
N LEU A 68 17.63 -6.80 -12.62
CA LEU A 68 16.63 -5.74 -12.74
C LEU A 68 17.06 -4.51 -11.93
N SER A 69 17.55 -3.48 -12.61
CA SER A 69 17.89 -2.21 -11.96
C SER A 69 16.66 -1.39 -11.59
N LEU A 70 15.56 -1.55 -12.32
CA LEU A 70 14.36 -0.73 -12.19
C LEU A 70 13.13 -1.47 -12.73
N THR A 71 12.00 -1.37 -12.03
CA THR A 71 10.71 -1.96 -12.46
C THR A 71 9.57 -1.02 -12.11
N GLU A 72 8.79 -0.58 -13.11
CA GLU A 72 7.55 0.17 -12.89
C GLU A 72 6.39 -0.81 -12.74
N ILE A 73 5.55 -0.57 -11.74
CA ILE A 73 4.37 -1.39 -11.42
C ILE A 73 3.13 -0.50 -11.42
N LYS A 74 2.06 -0.99 -12.04
CA LYS A 74 0.76 -0.32 -12.05
C LYS A 74 -0.24 -1.18 -11.25
N ALA A 75 -0.69 -0.67 -10.10
CA ALA A 75 -1.70 -1.36 -9.29
C ALA A 75 -3.12 -1.07 -9.80
N SER A 76 -3.39 0.15 -10.26
CA SER A 76 -4.67 0.54 -10.87
C SER A 76 -4.50 1.63 -11.92
N GLU A 77 -5.60 2.04 -12.56
CA GLU A 77 -5.64 3.18 -13.49
C GLU A 77 -5.32 4.54 -12.84
N ASN A 78 -5.16 4.60 -11.51
CA ASN A 78 -4.96 5.86 -10.80
C ASN A 78 -3.62 5.96 -10.06
N VAL A 79 -2.92 4.85 -9.83
CA VAL A 79 -1.69 4.81 -9.01
C VAL A 79 -0.67 3.83 -9.56
N LYS A 80 0.61 4.21 -9.42
CA LYS A 80 1.78 3.44 -9.85
C LYS A 80 2.84 3.44 -8.76
N ALA A 81 3.71 2.44 -8.82
CA ALA A 81 4.93 2.37 -8.04
C ALA A 81 6.12 2.12 -8.95
N ILE A 82 7.31 2.44 -8.46
CA ILE A 82 8.58 2.12 -9.10
C ILE A 82 9.48 1.48 -8.08
N ILE A 83 10.01 0.31 -8.41
CA ILE A 83 11.01 -0.40 -7.61
C ILE A 83 12.37 -0.13 -8.23
N TYR A 84 13.33 0.23 -7.40
CA TYR A 84 14.72 0.45 -7.78
C TYR A 84 15.61 0.14 -6.60
N GLU A 85 16.76 -0.48 -6.86
CA GLU A 85 17.73 -0.88 -5.84
C GLU A 85 17.08 -1.67 -4.68
N GLN A 86 16.87 -1.03 -3.52
CA GLN A 86 16.23 -1.61 -2.33
C GLN A 86 15.01 -0.79 -1.88
N PHE A 87 14.43 0.00 -2.77
CA PHE A 87 13.36 0.93 -2.47
C PHE A 87 12.18 0.76 -3.42
N ILE A 88 11.02 1.20 -2.95
CA ILE A 88 9.81 1.41 -3.74
C ILE A 88 9.29 2.81 -3.48
N ALA A 89 8.94 3.53 -4.54
CA ALA A 89 8.34 4.85 -4.47
C ALA A 89 7.02 4.87 -5.25
N PHE A 90 6.09 5.74 -4.85
CA PHE A 90 4.70 5.71 -5.31
C PHE A 90 4.28 7.03 -5.94
N LYS A 91 3.29 6.97 -6.81
CA LYS A 91 2.61 8.16 -7.33
C LYS A 91 1.22 7.87 -7.88
N ARG A 92 0.32 8.84 -7.74
CA ARG A 92 -0.85 8.98 -8.62
C ARG A 92 -0.41 9.17 -10.06
N ILE A 93 -1.20 8.64 -11.01
CA ILE A 93 -0.91 8.80 -12.44
C ILE A 93 -0.91 10.28 -12.88
N THR A 94 -1.69 11.12 -12.20
CA THR A 94 -1.73 12.57 -12.43
C THR A 94 -0.51 13.31 -11.87
N SER A 95 0.28 12.69 -11.00
CA SER A 95 1.50 13.29 -10.45
C SER A 95 2.69 13.11 -11.38
N SER A 96 3.54 14.15 -11.46
CA SER A 96 4.76 14.13 -12.29
C SER A 96 5.94 13.43 -11.62
N LYS A 97 5.90 13.25 -10.30
CA LYS A 97 7.01 12.72 -9.49
C LYS A 97 6.57 11.54 -8.63
N PHE A 98 7.53 10.67 -8.34
CA PHE A 98 7.38 9.63 -7.32
C PHE A 98 7.74 10.22 -5.96
N ASP A 99 6.93 9.91 -4.96
CA ASP A 99 7.06 10.35 -3.56
C ASP A 99 6.91 9.11 -2.65
N ASN A 100 6.98 9.31 -1.33
CA ASN A 100 6.80 8.27 -0.31
C ASN A 100 7.69 7.05 -0.54
N GLU A 101 9.00 7.28 -0.69
CA GLU A 101 10.00 6.21 -0.79
C GLU A 101 10.00 5.36 0.48
N ILE A 102 9.83 4.05 0.34
CA ILE A 102 9.86 3.07 1.42
C ILE A 102 10.89 1.98 1.06
N SER A 103 11.64 1.51 2.05
CA SER A 103 12.51 0.34 1.88
C SER A 103 11.69 -0.88 1.44
N LEU A 104 12.17 -1.64 0.47
CA LEU A 104 11.40 -2.71 -0.17
C LEU A 104 11.04 -3.85 0.81
N ASP A 105 11.92 -4.14 1.77
CA ASP A 105 11.69 -5.10 2.84
C ASP A 105 10.57 -4.66 3.81
N ILE A 106 10.57 -3.37 4.19
CA ILE A 106 9.50 -2.75 4.98
C ILE A 106 8.18 -2.85 4.22
N PHE A 107 8.17 -2.47 2.94
CA PHE A 107 6.95 -2.52 2.14
C PHE A 107 6.42 -3.95 1.95
N LEU A 108 7.31 -4.94 1.77
CA LEU A 108 6.93 -6.36 1.73
C LEU A 108 6.23 -6.80 3.02
N ASN A 109 6.74 -6.38 4.18
CA ASN A 109 6.11 -6.69 5.47
C ASN A 109 4.72 -6.04 5.60
N ILE A 110 4.56 -4.80 5.13
CA ILE A 110 3.25 -4.13 5.08
C ILE A 110 2.30 -4.91 4.18
N LEU A 111 2.74 -5.25 2.98
CA LEU A 111 1.92 -5.93 1.97
C LEU A 111 1.48 -7.33 2.40
N LEU A 112 2.36 -8.08 3.09
CA LEU A 112 2.01 -9.37 3.69
C LEU A 112 0.89 -9.21 4.72
N LYS A 113 1.04 -8.25 5.65
CA LYS A 113 0.01 -7.98 6.66
C LYS A 113 -1.28 -7.44 6.04
N TRP A 114 -1.19 -6.66 4.96
CA TRP A 114 -2.34 -6.16 4.21
C TRP A 114 -3.12 -7.31 3.58
N LYS A 115 -2.44 -8.25 2.93
CA LYS A 115 -3.05 -9.47 2.39
C LYS A 115 -3.74 -10.28 3.50
N ASP A 116 -3.08 -10.47 4.64
CA ASP A 116 -3.68 -11.16 5.79
C ASP A 116 -4.91 -10.43 6.31
N TYR A 117 -4.83 -9.11 6.42
CA TYR A 117 -5.96 -8.26 6.81
C TYR A 117 -7.13 -8.43 5.84
N LEU A 118 -6.89 -8.44 4.53
CA LEU A 118 -7.91 -8.66 3.49
C LEU A 118 -8.56 -10.06 3.53
N LEU A 119 -7.91 -11.07 4.10
CA LEU A 119 -8.49 -12.41 4.32
C LEU A 119 -9.47 -12.49 5.50
N ILE A 120 -9.33 -11.62 6.50
CA ILE A 120 -10.15 -11.67 7.73
C ILE A 120 -11.61 -11.30 7.42
N GLY A 121 -12.58 -12.10 7.85
CA GLY A 121 -14.01 -11.80 7.66
C GLY A 121 -14.53 -10.62 8.51
N ASP A 122 -14.04 -10.51 9.75
CA ASP A 122 -14.38 -9.42 10.68
C ASP A 122 -13.19 -8.44 10.79
N LYS A 123 -13.27 -7.33 10.05
CA LYS A 123 -12.18 -6.35 9.87
C LYS A 123 -12.03 -5.45 11.10
N ALA A 124 -11.42 -5.98 12.16
CA ALA A 124 -11.01 -5.19 13.32
C ALA A 124 -9.77 -4.34 12.99
N GLU A 125 -9.61 -3.19 13.66
CA GLU A 125 -8.42 -2.35 13.51
C GLU A 125 -7.14 -3.12 13.89
N VAL A 126 -6.11 -3.01 13.04
CA VAL A 126 -4.79 -3.62 13.24
C VAL A 126 -3.73 -2.53 13.23
N VAL A 127 -3.03 -2.36 14.36
CA VAL A 127 -1.94 -1.39 14.53
C VAL A 127 -0.62 -2.13 14.72
N PHE A 128 0.43 -1.71 14.02
CA PHE A 128 1.77 -2.25 14.21
C PHE A 128 2.86 -1.24 13.85
N GLU A 129 4.01 -1.39 14.51
CA GLU A 129 5.22 -0.63 14.22
C GLU A 129 6.16 -1.47 13.34
N ILE A 130 6.86 -0.79 12.43
CA ILE A 130 7.96 -1.35 11.63
C ILE A 130 9.23 -0.56 11.95
N ASN A 131 10.27 -1.30 12.30
CA ASN A 131 11.61 -0.82 12.65
C ASN A 131 12.60 -1.11 11.53
#